data_AF-A0A1V9U0L3-F1
#
_entry.id   AF-A0A1V9U0L3-F1
#
_cell.length_a   1.000
_cell.length_b   1.000
_cell.length_c   1.000
_cell.angle_alpha   90.00
_cell.angle_beta   90.00
_cell.angle_gamma   90.00
#
_symmetry.space_group_name_H-M   'P 1'
#
loop_
_entity.id
_entity.type
_entity.pdbx_description
1 polymer ?
#
loop_
_entity_poly.entity_id
_entity_poly.type
_entity_poly.pdbx_seq_one_letter_code
_entity_poly.pdbx_strand_id
1 'polypeptide(L)' 'VAHDGLPKYYSIPNRQLKNSIQEVIDDLSGKEKLPEAGKLKELDQLFSSDNALESSK' A
#
# COMPACT_ATOMS: atom_id res chain seq x y z
N VAL A 1 -6.26 29.23 -21.40
CA VAL A 1 -6.78 27.84 -21.32
C VAL A 1 -5.62 26.91 -21.59
N ALA A 2 -5.36 25.94 -20.71
CA ALA A 2 -4.13 25.14 -20.79
C ALA A 2 -4.10 24.30 -22.09
N HIS A 3 -3.12 24.57 -22.96
CA HIS A 3 -2.94 23.94 -24.26
C HIS A 3 -1.90 22.80 -24.26
N ASP A 4 -1.32 22.46 -23.10
CA ASP A 4 -0.11 21.63 -23.02
C ASP A 4 -0.35 20.15 -22.67
N GLY A 5 -1.59 19.67 -22.74
CA GLY A 5 -1.92 18.25 -22.52
C GLY A 5 -1.47 17.70 -21.17
N LEU A 6 -1.70 16.41 -20.94
CA LEU A 6 -1.21 15.73 -19.74
C LEU A 6 0.29 15.42 -19.89
N PRO A 7 1.12 15.60 -18.84
CA PRO A 7 2.52 15.22 -18.87
C PRO A 7 2.70 13.74 -19.30
N LYS A 8 3.77 13.45 -20.07
CA LYS A 8 4.05 12.10 -20.64
C LYS A 8 3.95 10.94 -19.65
N TYR A 9 4.14 11.20 -18.35
CA TYR A 9 4.15 10.20 -17.28
C TYR A 9 2.97 10.28 -16.32
N TYR A 10 2.01 11.18 -16.56
CA TYR A 10 0.86 11.38 -15.68
C TYR A 10 0.02 10.09 -15.52
N SER A 11 0.02 9.23 -16.54
CA SER A 11 -0.74 7.98 -16.55
C SER A 11 0.11 6.73 -16.28
N ILE A 12 1.41 6.87 -15.98
CA ILE A 12 2.26 5.71 -15.66
C ILE A 12 2.28 5.56 -14.14
N PRO A 13 1.62 4.52 -13.58
CA PRO A 13 1.68 4.29 -12.15
C PRO A 13 3.14 4.00 -11.77
N ASN A 14 3.66 4.70 -10.76
CA ASN A 14 4.96 4.37 -10.21
C ASN A 14 4.93 2.96 -9.59
N ARG A 15 6.09 2.35 -9.38
CA ARG A 15 6.18 0.96 -8.92
C ARG A 15 5.46 0.75 -7.57
N GLN A 16 5.52 1.74 -6.68
CA GLN A 16 4.85 1.67 -5.38
C GLN A 16 3.33 1.59 -5.55
N LEU A 17 2.75 2.46 -6.37
CA LEU A 17 1.31 2.46 -6.65
C LEU A 17 0.86 1.15 -7.29
N LYS A 18 1.64 0.58 -8.22
CA LYS A 18 1.33 -0.73 -8.81
C LYS A 18 1.32 -1.83 -7.75
N ASN A 19 2.32 -1.84 -6.88
CA ASN A 19 2.43 -2.85 -5.82
C ASN A 19 1.27 -2.75 -4.84
N SER A 20 0.92 -1.55 -4.38
CA SER A 20 -0.20 -1.36 -3.44
C SER A 20 -1.55 -1.77 -4.05
N ILE A 21 -1.76 -1.53 -5.36
CA ILE A 21 -2.97 -2.01 -6.04
C ILE A 21 -2.97 -3.54 -6.12
N GLN A 22 -1.83 -4.15 -6.43
CA GLN A 22 -1.71 -5.60 -6.56
C GLN A 22 -1.93 -6.31 -5.21
N GLU A 23 -1.42 -5.75 -4.13
CA GLU A 23 -1.60 -6.23 -2.75
C GLU A 23 -3.10 -6.34 -2.38
N VAL A 24 -3.89 -5.29 -2.67
CA VAL A 24 -5.34 -5.32 -2.45
C VAL A 24 -6.04 -6.37 -3.33
N ILE A 25 -5.60 -6.53 -4.58
CA ILE A 25 -6.16 -7.55 -5.49
C ILE A 25 -5.85 -8.97 -4.97
N ASP A 26 -4.64 -9.19 -4.47
CA ASP A 26 -4.23 -10.50 -3.97
C ASP A 26 -4.98 -10.88 -2.69
N ASP A 27 -5.31 -9.90 -1.84
CA ASP A 27 -6.19 -10.08 -0.67
C ASP A 27 -7.61 -10.45 -1.07
N LEU A 28 -8.23 -9.65 -1.96
CA LEU A 28 -9.59 -9.89 -2.44
C LEU A 28 -9.73 -11.21 -3.21
N SER A 29 -8.68 -11.64 -3.90
CA SER A 29 -8.65 -12.92 -4.61
C SER A 29 -8.27 -14.11 -3.73
N GLY A 30 -7.88 -13.87 -2.47
CA GLY A 30 -7.48 -14.90 -1.51
C GLY A 30 -6.11 -15.52 -1.77
N LYS A 31 -5.29 -14.90 -2.63
CA LYS A 31 -3.92 -15.35 -2.92
C LYS A 31 -2.97 -15.04 -1.77
N GLU A 32 -3.06 -13.84 -1.21
CA GLU A 32 -2.26 -13.39 -0.07
C GLU A 32 -3.14 -12.46 0.76
N LYS A 33 -3.41 -12.80 2.02
CA LYS A 33 -4.28 -11.99 2.88
C LYS A 33 -3.52 -10.87 3.55
N LEU A 34 -4.11 -9.68 3.51
CA LEU A 34 -3.62 -8.55 4.29
C LEU A 34 -3.79 -8.82 5.80
N PRO A 35 -2.86 -8.33 6.64
CA PRO A 35 -3.00 -8.43 8.08
C PRO A 35 -4.20 -7.59 8.54
N GLU A 36 -5.09 -8.22 9.28
CA GLU A 36 -6.28 -7.59 9.87
C GLU A 36 -6.21 -7.67 11.40
N ALA A 37 -6.71 -6.64 12.08
CA ALA A 37 -6.92 -6.66 13.51
C ALA A 37 -8.42 -6.79 13.81
N GLY A 38 -8.81 -7.87 14.48
CA GLY A 38 -10.19 -8.07 14.93
C GLY A 38 -10.49 -7.36 16.24
N LYS A 39 -9.46 -6.88 16.95
CA LYS A 39 -9.54 -6.25 18.28
C LYS A 39 -8.53 -5.11 18.43
N LEU A 40 -8.82 -4.15 19.30
CA LEU A 40 -7.96 -2.98 19.54
C LEU A 40 -6.51 -3.35 19.91
N LYS A 41 -6.31 -4.38 20.72
CA LYS A 41 -4.97 -4.83 21.12
C LYS A 41 -4.13 -5.35 19.93
N GLU A 42 -4.78 -5.99 18.95
CA GLU A 42 -4.12 -6.49 17.73
C GLU A 42 -3.78 -5.30 16.81
N LEU A 43 -4.63 -4.28 16.79
CA LEU A 43 -4.40 -3.05 16.04
C LEU A 43 -3.16 -2.28 16.56
N ASP A 44 -3.03 -2.14 17.88
CA ASP A 44 -1.87 -1.51 18.50
C ASP A 44 -0.56 -2.26 18.17
N GLN A 45 -0.61 -3.58 18.02
CA GLN A 45 0.54 -4.40 17.65
C GLN A 45 0.95 -4.19 16.19
N LEU A 46 -0.01 -4.14 15.25
CA LEU A 46 0.26 -3.87 13.83
C LEU A 46 0.95 -2.52 13.63
N PHE A 47 0.47 -1.47 14.30
CA PHE A 47 1.08 -0.14 14.20
C PHE A 47 2.44 -0.04 14.90
N SER A 48 2.70 -0.90 15.89
CA SER A 48 3.98 -0.93 16.60
C SER A 48 5.05 -1.74 15.86
N SER A 49 4.67 -2.81 15.13
CA SER A 49 5.62 -3.62 14.35
C SER A 49 6.22 -2.88 13.15
N ASP A 50 5.46 -1.98 12.53
CA ASP A 50 5.96 -1.17 11.40
C ASP A 50 7.05 -0.18 11.83
N ASN A 51 6.95 0.37 13.05
CA ASN A 51 7.97 1.25 13.61
C ASN A 51 9.29 0.52 13.98
N ALA A 52 9.23 -0.78 14.28
CA ALA A 52 10.41 -1.56 14.62
C ALA A 52 11.27 -1.89 13.38
N LEU A 53 10.65 -1.95 12.18
CA LEU A 53 11.36 -2.19 10.92
C LEU A 53 12.07 -0.94 10.38
N GLU A 54 11.55 0.26 10.64
CA GLU A 54 12.25 1.51 10.28
C GLU A 54 13.41 1.85 11.22
N SER A 55 13.33 1.49 12.50
CA SER A 55 14.40 1.77 13.48
C SER A 55 15.62 0.84 13.38
N SER A 56 15.60 -0.15 12.48
CA SER A 56 16.69 -1.12 12.28
C SER A 56 17.51 -0.88 11.01
N LYS A 57 17.44 0.33 10.43
CA LYS A 57 18.15 0.70 9.21
C LYS A 57 19.16 1.83 9.41
#